data_AF-A0A2S9FJ60-F1
#
_entry.id   AF-A0A2S9FJ60-F1
#
_cell.length_a   1.000
_cell.length_b   1.000
_cell.length_c   1.000
_cell.angle_alpha   90.00
_cell.angle_beta   90.00
_cell.angle_gamma   90.00
#
_symmetry.space_group_name_H-M   'P 1'
#
loop_
_entity.id
_entity.type
_entity.pdbx_description
1 polymer ?
#
loop_
_entity_poly.entity_id
_entity_poly.type
_entity_poly.pdbx_seq_one_letter_code
_entity_poly.pdbx_strand_id
1 'polypeptide(L)'
;MTFGNYQLEIYLQGLSGILPNLPMDYAGWEATAEAAMPPSVWSYVVGGAGDERTQRLNRTAFDNWGLMPRMLVGARERDLSVDLFGMTLPSPIFMAPIGVTGICAQDGHGDLAAARAAARTGVPMAISTLTEDPMEDIAAEFGDTPG
;
A
#
# COMPACT_ATOMS: atom_id res chain seq x y z
N MET A 1 -10.57 10.69 -11.77
CA MET A 1 -11.34 10.63 -10.50
C MET A 1 -10.40 11.03 -9.39
N THR A 2 -10.78 11.89 -8.44
CA THR A 2 -9.83 12.31 -7.40
C THR A 2 -9.66 11.21 -6.36
N PHE A 3 -8.44 10.88 -5.96
CA PHE A 3 -8.17 9.78 -5.00
C PHE A 3 -8.96 9.89 -3.69
N GLY A 4 -9.24 11.13 -3.26
CA GLY A 4 -10.07 11.39 -2.08
C GLY A 4 -11.53 10.95 -2.21
N ASN A 5 -12.02 10.56 -3.40
CA ASN A 5 -13.38 10.08 -3.59
C ASN A 5 -13.63 8.71 -2.93
N TYR A 6 -12.59 7.93 -2.64
CA TYR A 6 -12.72 6.63 -1.97
C TYR A 6 -13.50 6.73 -0.64
N GLN A 7 -13.34 7.82 0.10
CA GLN A 7 -14.09 8.05 1.35
C GLN A 7 -15.61 8.13 1.13
N LEU A 8 -16.06 8.59 -0.05
CA LEU A 8 -17.48 8.72 -0.35
C LEU A 8 -18.15 7.34 -0.44
N GLU A 9 -17.45 6.35 -0.99
CA GLU A 9 -17.95 4.97 -1.07
C GLU A 9 -18.22 4.42 0.34
N ILE A 10 -17.29 4.62 1.27
CA ILE A 10 -17.40 4.19 2.67
C ILE A 10 -18.61 4.87 3.34
N TYR A 11 -18.73 6.20 3.23
CA TYR A 11 -19.84 6.92 3.85
C TYR A 11 -21.19 6.52 3.28
N LEU A 12 -21.29 6.38 1.95
CA LEU A 12 -22.54 6.00 1.28
C LEU A 12 -22.97 4.57 1.62
N GLN A 13 -22.02 3.64 1.74
CA GLN A 13 -22.28 2.29 2.24
C GLN A 13 -22.80 2.31 3.69
N GLY A 14 -22.20 3.16 4.55
CA GLY A 14 -22.63 3.35 5.93
C GLY A 14 -24.08 3.83 6.06
N LEU A 15 -24.58 4.65 5.12
CA LEU A 15 -26.00 5.04 5.09
C LEU A 15 -26.95 3.85 4.87
N SER A 16 -26.46 2.79 4.24
CA SER A 16 -27.20 1.54 4.02
C SER A 16 -26.94 0.49 5.12
N GLY A 17 -26.25 0.87 6.21
CA GLY A 17 -25.90 -0.02 7.31
C GLY A 17 -24.74 -0.97 7.02
N ILE A 18 -24.03 -0.80 5.90
CA ILE A 18 -22.84 -1.59 5.57
C ILE A 18 -21.65 -0.89 6.21
N LEU A 19 -21.09 -1.51 7.24
CA LEU A 19 -19.90 -1.01 7.94
C LEU A 19 -18.62 -1.54 7.27
N PRO A 20 -17.53 -0.75 7.27
CA PRO A 20 -16.24 -1.23 6.80
C PRO A 20 -15.75 -2.40 7.67
N ASN A 21 -15.22 -3.42 7.01
CA ASN A 21 -14.67 -4.62 7.66
C ASN A 21 -13.15 -4.54 7.86
N LEU A 22 -12.51 -3.44 7.43
CA LEU A 22 -11.07 -3.21 7.50
C LEU A 22 -10.77 -1.95 8.33
N PRO A 23 -9.60 -1.89 9.00
CA PRO A 23 -9.16 -0.70 9.72
C PRO A 23 -9.01 0.54 8.82
N MET A 24 -9.15 1.73 9.41
CA MET A 24 -9.07 3.02 8.72
C MET A 24 -7.77 3.79 8.99
N ASP A 25 -6.87 3.23 9.81
CA ASP A 25 -5.59 3.81 10.16
C ASP A 25 -4.48 2.74 10.19
N TYR A 26 -3.23 3.19 10.14
CA TYR A 26 -2.07 2.29 10.14
C TYR A 26 -2.01 1.42 11.42
N ALA A 27 -2.27 2.00 12.59
CA ALA A 27 -2.18 1.27 13.86
C ALA A 27 -3.19 0.13 13.96
N GLY A 28 -4.42 0.33 13.47
CA GLY A 28 -5.42 -0.72 13.38
C GLY A 28 -5.03 -1.81 12.36
N TRP A 29 -4.42 -1.43 11.23
CA TRP A 29 -3.88 -2.39 10.26
C TRP A 29 -2.79 -3.27 10.87
N GLU A 30 -1.82 -2.67 11.55
CA GLU A 30 -0.71 -3.37 12.20
C GLU A 30 -1.23 -4.37 13.26
N ALA A 31 -2.11 -3.93 14.15
CA ALA A 31 -2.68 -4.79 15.19
C ALA A 31 -3.55 -5.93 14.62
N THR A 32 -4.30 -5.67 13.55
CA THR A 32 -5.12 -6.70 12.89
C THR A 32 -4.23 -7.73 12.18
N ALA A 33 -3.15 -7.27 11.53
CA ALA A 33 -2.17 -8.15 10.89
C ALA A 33 -1.41 -9.01 11.91
N GLU A 34 -0.99 -8.43 13.03
CA GLU A 34 -0.36 -9.17 14.15
C GLU A 34 -1.23 -10.33 14.62
N ALA A 35 -2.53 -10.06 14.80
CA ALA A 35 -3.48 -11.07 15.25
C ALA A 35 -3.77 -12.16 14.20
N ALA A 36 -3.59 -11.85 12.91
CA ALA A 36 -3.95 -12.73 11.80
C ALA A 36 -2.77 -13.57 11.26
N MET A 37 -1.53 -13.12 11.44
CA MET A 37 -0.35 -13.78 10.88
C MET A 37 0.22 -14.86 11.81
N PRO A 38 0.84 -15.92 11.26
CA PRO A 38 1.67 -16.80 12.07
C PRO A 38 2.80 -16.02 12.76
N PRO A 39 3.16 -16.33 14.03
CA PRO A 39 4.18 -15.57 14.77
C PRO A 39 5.53 -15.45 14.07
N SER A 40 5.95 -16.46 13.30
CA SER A 40 7.20 -16.44 12.54
C SER A 40 7.15 -15.47 11.36
N VAL A 41 6.02 -15.40 10.66
CA VAL A 41 5.82 -14.47 9.54
C VAL A 41 5.77 -13.04 10.09
N TRP A 42 4.97 -12.83 11.14
CA TRP A 42 4.88 -11.53 11.82
C TRP A 42 6.27 -11.03 12.26
N SER A 43 7.01 -11.86 12.99
CA SER A 43 8.35 -11.51 13.48
C SER A 43 9.32 -11.14 12.36
N TYR A 44 9.20 -11.76 11.18
CA TYR A 44 10.06 -11.44 10.04
C TYR A 44 9.65 -10.12 9.37
N VAL A 45 8.35 -9.88 9.24
CA VAL A 45 7.80 -8.67 8.59
C VAL A 45 8.07 -7.41 9.40
N VAL A 46 7.88 -7.45 10.72
CA VAL A 46 8.02 -6.26 11.58
C VAL A 46 9.41 -6.06 12.15
N GLY A 47 10.24 -7.11 12.15
CA GLY A 47 11.55 -7.11 12.77
C GLY A 47 12.53 -6.15 12.09
N GLY A 48 13.11 -5.26 12.89
CA GLY A 48 14.18 -4.37 12.46
C GLY A 48 15.58 -4.90 12.79
N ALA A 49 16.62 -4.24 12.30
CA ALA A 49 17.99 -4.57 12.66
C ALA A 49 18.33 -4.14 14.10
N GLY A 50 18.93 -5.04 14.89
CA GLY A 50 19.45 -4.74 16.22
C GLY A 50 18.35 -4.39 17.23
N ASP A 51 18.47 -3.23 17.86
CA ASP A 51 17.43 -2.69 18.77
C ASP A 51 16.30 -1.97 18.02
N GLU A 52 16.30 -2.04 16.68
CA GLU A 52 15.33 -1.45 15.76
C GLU A 52 15.25 0.09 15.86
N ARG A 53 16.28 0.74 16.42
CA ARG A 53 16.33 2.19 16.58
C ARG A 53 16.15 2.90 15.24
N THR A 54 16.84 2.45 14.19
CA THR A 54 16.76 3.08 12.87
C THR A 54 15.36 3.00 12.28
N GLN A 55 14.68 1.85 12.42
CA GLN A 55 13.30 1.67 11.95
C GLN A 55 12.35 2.67 12.62
N ARG A 56 12.42 2.80 13.95
CA ARG A 56 11.63 3.80 14.68
C ARG A 56 11.97 5.22 14.27
N LEU A 57 13.25 5.52 14.07
CA LEU A 57 13.72 6.85 13.65
C LEU A 57 13.20 7.23 12.26
N ASN A 58 13.16 6.30 11.31
CA ASN A 58 12.60 6.54 9.97
C ASN A 58 11.15 7.03 10.05
N ARG A 59 10.32 6.43 10.92
CA ARG A 59 8.94 6.86 11.15
C ARG A 59 8.88 8.22 11.86
N THR A 60 9.59 8.38 12.98
CA THR A 60 9.53 9.63 13.77
C THR A 60 10.13 10.83 13.03
N ALA A 61 10.93 10.60 11.99
CA ALA A 61 11.52 11.68 11.21
C ALA A 61 10.45 12.58 10.58
N PHE A 62 9.31 12.01 10.18
CA PHE A 62 8.17 12.76 9.62
C PHE A 62 7.52 13.71 10.62
N ASP A 63 7.57 13.41 11.93
CA ASP A 63 6.98 14.22 13.00
C ASP A 63 7.67 15.61 13.12
N ASN A 64 8.85 15.77 12.50
CA ASN A 64 9.61 17.02 12.52
C ASN A 64 9.24 17.99 11.38
N TRP A 65 8.30 17.63 10.51
CA TRP A 65 7.89 18.44 9.37
C TRP A 65 6.39 18.76 9.43
N GLY A 66 6.05 20.01 9.12
CA GLY A 66 4.67 20.48 9.06
C GLY A 66 4.32 21.01 7.66
N LEU A 67 3.20 20.55 7.10
CA LEU A 67 2.65 21.11 5.87
C LEU A 67 1.91 22.42 6.20
N MET A 68 2.34 23.55 5.64
CA MET A 68 1.70 24.85 5.87
C MET A 68 0.36 24.93 5.10
N PRO A 69 -0.79 25.07 5.79
CA PRO A 69 -2.09 25.19 5.13
C PRO A 69 -2.16 26.46 4.27
N ARG A 70 -2.58 26.33 3.01
CA ARG A 70 -2.74 27.46 2.07
C ARG A 70 -4.22 27.71 1.80
N MET A 71 -4.76 28.80 2.35
CA MET A 71 -6.17 29.15 2.24
C MET A 71 -6.50 29.82 0.91
N LEU A 72 -7.75 29.67 0.46
CA LEU A 72 -8.32 30.35 -0.73
C LEU A 72 -7.57 30.07 -2.05
N VAL A 73 -6.90 28.92 -2.18
CA VAL A 73 -6.11 28.55 -3.37
C VAL A 73 -6.98 27.95 -4.50
N GLY A 74 -8.18 27.48 -4.20
CA GLY A 74 -9.08 26.92 -5.23
C GLY A 74 -8.63 25.57 -5.81
N ALA A 75 -7.84 24.79 -5.06
CA ALA A 75 -7.33 23.47 -5.47
C ALA A 75 -8.42 22.37 -5.46
N ARG A 76 -9.51 22.59 -6.21
CA ARG A 76 -10.63 21.65 -6.33
C ARG A 76 -10.21 20.36 -7.03
N GLU A 77 -9.53 20.48 -8.17
CA GLU A 77 -8.95 19.34 -8.87
C GLU A 77 -7.49 19.19 -8.44
N ARG A 78 -7.07 17.96 -8.17
CA ARG A 78 -5.69 17.63 -7.79
C ARG A 78 -5.13 16.68 -8.82
N ASP A 79 -4.12 17.15 -9.54
CA ASP A 79 -3.32 16.31 -10.41
C ASP A 79 -2.17 15.73 -9.59
N LEU A 80 -2.19 14.41 -9.41
CA LEU A 80 -1.11 13.66 -8.77
C LEU A 80 -0.35 12.81 -9.80
N SER A 81 -0.64 12.98 -11.10
CA SER A 81 0.09 12.25 -12.12
C SER A 81 1.56 12.67 -12.15
N VAL A 82 2.41 11.73 -12.54
CA VAL A 82 3.85 11.94 -12.66
C VAL A 82 4.37 11.23 -13.89
N ASP A 83 5.24 11.89 -14.63
CA ASP A 83 5.97 11.26 -15.72
C ASP A 83 7.26 10.63 -15.19
N LEU A 84 7.39 9.32 -15.36
CA LEU A 84 8.55 8.55 -14.93
C LEU A 84 9.00 7.60 -16.04
N PHE A 85 10.24 7.75 -16.50
CA PHE A 85 10.83 6.95 -17.59
C PHE A 85 10.00 6.95 -18.89
N GLY A 86 9.28 8.04 -19.18
CA GLY A 86 8.43 8.16 -20.37
C GLY A 86 7.03 7.55 -20.20
N MET A 87 6.67 7.09 -19.01
CA MET A 87 5.33 6.63 -18.65
C MET A 87 4.64 7.67 -17.78
N THR A 88 3.36 7.93 -18.05
CA THR A 88 2.53 8.76 -17.17
C THR A 88 1.84 7.87 -16.14
N LEU A 89 2.27 7.97 -14.89
CA LEU A 89 1.68 7.25 -13.75
C LEU A 89 0.56 8.08 -13.12
N PRO A 90 -0.53 7.47 -12.64
CA PRO A 90 -1.66 8.21 -12.08
C PRO A 90 -1.38 8.79 -10.68
N SER A 91 -0.35 8.30 -9.99
CA SER A 91 0.02 8.72 -8.64
C SER A 91 1.54 8.60 -8.39
N PRO A 92 2.12 9.36 -7.45
CA PRO A 92 3.55 9.35 -7.16
C PRO A 92 3.91 8.32 -6.08
N ILE A 93 3.23 7.18 -6.05
CA ILE A 93 3.45 6.09 -5.09
C ILE A 93 3.61 4.76 -5.83
N PHE A 94 4.31 3.83 -5.21
CA PHE A 94 4.49 2.47 -5.70
C PHE A 94 4.61 1.51 -4.51
N MET A 95 4.38 0.22 -4.74
CA MET A 95 4.61 -0.83 -3.75
C MET A 95 6.07 -1.24 -3.78
N ALA A 96 6.77 -1.05 -2.65
CA ALA A 96 8.17 -1.41 -2.49
C ALA A 96 8.38 -2.93 -2.57
N PRO A 97 9.57 -3.41 -2.99
CA PRO A 97 9.84 -4.84 -3.09
C PRO A 97 9.93 -5.48 -1.71
N ILE A 98 9.04 -6.43 -1.43
CA ILE A 98 9.01 -7.22 -0.19
C ILE A 98 9.09 -8.69 -0.58
N GLY A 99 10.18 -9.36 -0.18
CA GLY A 99 10.47 -10.74 -0.62
C GLY A 99 9.68 -11.85 0.06
N VAL A 100 8.79 -11.49 0.98
CA VAL A 100 7.93 -12.42 1.72
C VAL A 100 6.46 -12.05 1.60
N THR A 101 6.09 -11.28 0.55
CA THR A 101 4.71 -10.81 0.39
C THR A 101 3.75 -11.98 0.19
N GLY A 102 4.17 -13.01 -0.57
CA GLY A 102 3.45 -14.28 -0.73
C GLY A 102 2.90 -14.84 0.59
N ILE A 103 3.78 -15.08 1.56
CA ILE A 103 3.43 -15.69 2.85
C ILE A 103 2.69 -14.75 3.83
N CYS A 104 2.54 -13.47 3.51
CA CYS A 104 1.70 -12.55 4.28
C CYS A 104 0.20 -12.82 4.04
N ALA A 105 -0.17 -13.45 2.92
CA ALA A 105 -1.52 -13.88 2.64
C ALA A 105 -1.77 -15.31 3.18
N GLN A 106 -2.98 -15.57 3.68
CA GLN A 106 -3.32 -16.89 4.26
C GLN A 106 -3.26 -18.04 3.25
N ASP A 107 -3.45 -17.75 1.96
CA ASP A 107 -3.34 -18.71 0.87
C ASP A 107 -1.92 -18.86 0.32
N GLY A 108 -0.95 -18.07 0.82
CA GLY A 108 0.44 -18.07 0.35
C GLY A 108 0.67 -17.34 -0.97
N HIS A 109 -0.36 -16.72 -1.56
CA HIS A 109 -0.31 -16.09 -2.89
C HIS A 109 -0.41 -14.56 -2.82
N GLY A 110 0.18 -13.98 -1.77
CA GLY A 110 0.22 -12.53 -1.58
C GLY A 110 0.89 -11.77 -2.73
N ASP A 111 1.82 -12.39 -3.46
CA ASP A 111 2.49 -11.78 -4.61
C ASP A 111 1.48 -11.53 -5.75
N LEU A 112 0.71 -12.55 -6.13
CA LEU A 112 -0.39 -12.43 -7.10
C LEU A 112 -1.49 -11.49 -6.61
N ALA A 113 -1.80 -11.48 -5.31
CA ALA A 113 -2.78 -10.56 -4.74
C ALA A 113 -2.32 -9.09 -4.87
N ALA A 114 -1.05 -8.81 -4.61
CA ALA A 114 -0.46 -7.48 -4.75
C ALA A 114 -0.39 -7.03 -6.22
N ALA A 115 0.01 -7.91 -7.14
CA ALA A 115 0.02 -7.60 -8.57
C ALA A 115 -1.37 -7.27 -9.13
N ARG A 116 -2.39 -8.03 -8.73
CA ARG A 116 -3.80 -7.71 -9.06
C ARG A 116 -4.25 -6.38 -8.46
N ALA A 117 -3.76 -6.01 -7.27
CA ALA A 117 -4.05 -4.70 -6.69
C ALA A 117 -3.36 -3.57 -7.47
N ALA A 118 -2.11 -3.75 -7.93
CA ALA A 118 -1.43 -2.83 -8.84
C ALA A 118 -2.25 -2.60 -10.12
N ALA A 119 -2.69 -3.66 -10.78
CA ALA A 119 -3.49 -3.58 -12.00
C ALA A 119 -4.79 -2.78 -11.78
N ARG A 120 -5.52 -3.04 -10.68
CA ARG A 120 -6.79 -2.35 -10.39
C ARG A 120 -6.63 -0.89 -9.99
N THR A 121 -5.53 -0.55 -9.33
CA THR A 121 -5.33 0.79 -8.74
C THR A 121 -4.47 1.71 -9.61
N GLY A 122 -3.70 1.15 -10.55
CA GLY A 122 -2.69 1.88 -11.30
C GLY A 122 -1.45 2.23 -10.47
N VAL A 123 -1.31 1.71 -9.24
CA VAL A 123 -0.13 1.89 -8.39
C VAL A 123 0.91 0.84 -8.77
N PRO A 124 2.09 1.24 -9.30
CA PRO A 124 3.12 0.29 -9.70
C PRO A 124 3.60 -0.59 -8.55
N MET A 125 4.05 -1.79 -8.88
CA MET A 125 4.75 -2.67 -7.96
C MET A 125 6.22 -2.76 -8.35
N ALA A 126 7.11 -2.96 -7.38
CA ALA A 126 8.46 -3.44 -7.66
C ALA A 126 8.54 -4.87 -7.10
N ILE A 127 8.71 -5.88 -7.96
CA ILE A 127 8.82 -7.26 -7.50
C ILE A 127 10.21 -7.54 -6.91
N SER A 128 10.24 -8.30 -5.81
CA SER A 128 11.46 -8.87 -5.24
C SER A 128 11.90 -10.10 -6.04
N THR A 129 13.20 -10.41 -6.10
CA THR A 129 13.66 -11.70 -6.66
C THR A 129 13.15 -12.91 -5.86
N LEU A 130 12.94 -12.73 -4.55
CA LEU A 130 12.29 -13.73 -3.72
C LEU A 130 10.77 -13.51 -3.78
N THR A 131 10.04 -14.51 -4.30
CA THR A 131 8.58 -14.60 -4.39
C THR A 131 8.13 -16.04 -4.13
N GLU A 132 6.90 -16.24 -3.69
CA GLU A 132 6.25 -17.55 -3.57
C GLU A 132 5.71 -18.02 -4.93
N ASP A 133 5.24 -17.07 -5.75
CA ASP A 133 4.74 -17.33 -7.09
C ASP A 133 5.84 -17.10 -8.16
N PRO A 134 5.82 -17.84 -9.29
CA PRO A 134 6.71 -17.55 -10.42
C PRO A 134 6.58 -16.11 -10.91
N MET A 135 7.70 -15.47 -11.21
CA MET A 135 7.72 -14.06 -11.62
C MET A 135 6.90 -13.82 -12.88
N GLU A 136 6.84 -14.79 -13.79
CA GLU A 136 6.03 -14.76 -15.00
C GLU A 136 4.53 -14.74 -14.70
N ASP A 137 4.09 -15.48 -13.68
CA ASP A 137 2.68 -15.52 -13.26
C ASP A 137 2.30 -14.19 -12.58
N ILE A 138 3.20 -13.63 -11.76
CA ILE A 138 3.00 -12.30 -11.16
C ILE A 138 2.95 -11.22 -12.24
N ALA A 139 3.86 -11.26 -13.21
CA ALA A 139 3.92 -10.29 -14.30
C ALA A 139 2.64 -10.29 -15.15
N ALA A 140 2.01 -11.47 -15.33
CA ALA A 140 0.74 -11.60 -16.05
C ALA A 140 -0.44 -10.90 -15.35
N GLU A 141 -0.35 -10.66 -14.04
CA GLU A 141 -1.42 -10.04 -13.25
C GLU A 141 -1.41 -8.50 -13.25
N PHE A 142 -0.35 -7.85 -13.76
CA PHE A 142 -0.21 -6.39 -13.71
C PHE A 142 -1.09 -5.62 -14.71
N GLY A 143 -1.57 -6.28 -15.77
CA GLY A 143 -2.26 -5.60 -16.85
C GLY A 143 -1.39 -4.51 -17.48
N ASP A 144 -1.92 -3.27 -17.54
CA ASP A 144 -1.20 -2.11 -18.09
C ASP A 144 -0.37 -1.34 -17.03
N THR A 145 -0.45 -1.73 -15.76
CA THR A 145 0.30 -1.07 -14.68
C THR A 145 1.74 -1.57 -14.67
N PRO A 146 2.78 -0.72 -14.58
CA PRO A 146 4.16 -1.20 -14.46
C PRO A 146 4.38 -2.03 -13.19
N GLY A 147 5.11 -3.14 -13.31
CA GLY A 147 5.34 -4.09 -12.23
C GLY A 147 6.46 -5.08 -12.51
#